data_AF-A0A1Q4LKF7-F1
#
_entry.id   AF-A0A1Q4LKF7-F1
#
_cell.length_a   1.000
_cell.length_b   1.000
_cell.length_c   1.000
_cell.angle_alpha   90.00
_cell.angle_beta   90.00
_cell.angle_gamma   90.00
#
_symmetry.space_group_name_H-M   'P 1'
#
loop_
_entity.id
_entity.type
_entity.pdbx_description
1 polymer ?
#
loop_
_entity_poly.entity_id
_entity_poly.type
_entity_poly.pdbx_seq_one_letter_code
_entity_poly.pdbx_strand_id
1 'polypeptide(L)'
;MFSSLVLSSCSFQQTMQEEKNFVGTTGGAMDRVTDPIPLKELPKYFPVKFKVPAFLPYDITSDVKGEVRTIGKKNTVLMIKYKQREPGRNEYIELNVANFPYSFPDLVEEKRFQEQMKLNNGALAYFKNKDDSERGDEFATLIWKEKGLEYQILYRNAQENDKDVIKQNLLYIANNME
;
A
#
# COMPACT_ATOMS: atom_id res chain seq x y z
N MET A 1 25.25 -36.07 48.14
CA MET A 1 26.45 -36.10 47.27
C MET A 1 25.99 -36.51 45.88
N PHE A 2 25.67 -35.56 45.01
CA PHE A 2 25.59 -35.80 43.57
C PHE A 2 26.19 -34.60 42.86
N SER A 3 27.13 -34.91 41.97
CA SER A 3 28.05 -34.03 41.27
C SER A 3 27.37 -33.14 40.24
N SER A 4 28.06 -32.01 40.02
CA SER A 4 27.93 -31.02 38.97
C SER A 4 27.83 -31.59 37.55
N LEU A 5 27.07 -30.90 36.69
CA LEU A 5 27.47 -30.65 35.30
C LEU A 5 27.11 -29.21 34.94
N VAL A 6 28.14 -28.37 34.86
CA VAL A 6 28.07 -27.07 34.17
C VAL A 6 28.16 -27.37 32.69
N LEU A 7 27.11 -27.07 31.93
CA LEU A 7 27.18 -26.96 30.48
C LEU A 7 26.86 -25.52 30.11
N SER A 8 27.93 -24.76 29.95
CA SER A 8 27.98 -23.55 29.14
C SER A 8 27.57 -23.89 27.71
N SER A 9 26.47 -23.32 27.22
CA SER A 9 26.20 -23.19 25.79
C SER A 9 26.13 -21.71 25.41
N CYS A 10 27.04 -21.35 24.52
CA CYS A 10 27.14 -20.05 23.88
C CYS A 10 25.88 -19.69 23.08
N SER A 11 25.59 -18.40 23.13
CA SER A 11 24.91 -17.55 22.15
C SER A 11 24.64 -18.15 20.78
N PHE A 12 23.38 -18.09 20.35
CA PHE A 12 23.02 -17.68 18.99
C PHE A 12 21.71 -16.89 19.04
N GLN A 13 21.85 -15.58 19.19
CA GLN A 13 20.77 -14.63 18.96
C GLN A 13 20.71 -14.44 17.43
N GLN A 14 20.02 -15.34 16.73
CA GLN A 14 19.62 -15.11 15.35
C GLN A 14 18.42 -14.15 15.37
N THR A 15 18.69 -12.86 15.31
CA THR A 15 17.73 -11.90 14.74
C THR A 15 17.64 -12.19 13.25
N MET A 16 16.83 -13.18 12.87
CA MET A 16 16.31 -13.24 11.51
C MET A 16 15.23 -12.17 11.40
N GLN A 17 15.56 -11.08 10.73
CA GLN A 17 14.60 -10.14 10.18
C GLN A 17 13.91 -10.88 9.03
N GLU A 18 12.79 -11.55 9.34
CA GLU A 18 12.09 -12.47 8.45
C GLU A 18 11.36 -11.71 7.32
N GLU A 19 12.04 -11.52 6.19
CA GLU A 19 11.33 -11.31 4.92
C GLU A 19 10.34 -12.47 4.69
N LYS A 20 9.05 -12.15 4.64
CA LYS A 20 8.00 -13.13 4.37
C LYS A 20 8.01 -13.48 2.87
N ASN A 21 8.61 -14.63 2.55
CA ASN A 21 8.56 -15.20 1.22
C ASN A 21 7.18 -15.83 0.97
N PHE A 22 6.42 -15.35 -0.03
CA PHE A 22 5.20 -16.01 -0.48
C PHE A 22 5.54 -16.95 -1.64
N VAL A 23 5.40 -18.25 -1.42
CA VAL A 23 5.74 -19.27 -2.43
C VAL A 23 4.55 -19.49 -3.37
N GLY A 24 4.56 -18.79 -4.51
CA GLY A 24 3.72 -19.08 -5.68
C GLY A 24 4.60 -19.40 -6.89
N THR A 25 4.42 -20.59 -7.48
CA THR A 25 5.31 -21.24 -8.45
C THR A 25 5.31 -20.63 -9.86
N THR A 26 6.51 -20.31 -10.40
CA THR A 26 7.11 -20.78 -11.69
C THR A 26 8.23 -19.81 -12.12
N GLY A 27 9.45 -20.31 -12.33
CA GLY A 27 10.54 -19.53 -12.97
C GLY A 27 11.57 -18.83 -12.06
N GLY A 28 11.71 -19.25 -10.80
CA GLY A 28 12.88 -18.91 -9.97
C GLY A 28 12.97 -17.49 -9.42
N ALA A 29 12.00 -16.62 -9.70
CA ALA A 29 11.86 -15.32 -9.05
C ALA A 29 10.66 -15.37 -8.09
N MET A 30 10.93 -15.40 -6.79
CA MET A 30 9.91 -15.50 -5.75
C MET A 30 9.20 -14.16 -5.54
N ASP A 31 7.90 -14.25 -5.28
CA ASP A 31 7.13 -13.14 -4.74
C ASP A 31 7.57 -12.87 -3.30
N ARG A 32 8.01 -11.64 -3.03
CA ARG A 32 8.59 -11.25 -1.75
C ARG A 32 7.98 -9.97 -1.27
N VAL A 33 7.65 -9.91 0.01
CA VAL A 33 7.20 -8.68 0.67
C VAL A 33 8.20 -8.36 1.78
N THR A 34 8.69 -7.13 1.80
CA THR A 34 9.52 -6.66 2.91
C THR A 34 8.67 -6.56 4.18
N ASP A 35 9.30 -6.66 5.34
CA ASP A 35 8.70 -6.12 6.56
C ASP A 35 8.43 -4.60 6.39
N PRO A 36 7.57 -4.00 7.25
CA PRO A 36 7.38 -2.56 7.26
C PRO A 36 8.70 -1.83 7.50
N ILE A 37 9.13 -1.03 6.52
CA ILE A 37 10.39 -0.27 6.56
C ILE A 37 10.15 1.24 6.64
N PRO A 38 11.05 2.00 7.30
CA PRO A 38 10.95 3.46 7.35
C PRO A 38 10.97 4.08 5.94
N LEU A 39 10.21 5.16 5.73
CA LEU A 39 10.09 5.82 4.41
C LEU A 39 11.44 6.22 3.79
N LYS A 40 12.41 6.63 4.63
CA LYS A 40 13.78 6.98 4.21
C LYS A 40 14.57 5.82 3.57
N GLU A 41 14.15 4.57 3.82
CA GLU A 41 14.81 3.38 3.31
C GLU A 41 14.16 2.83 2.03
N LEU A 42 12.96 3.31 1.68
CA LEU A 42 12.24 2.91 0.48
C LEU A 42 13.06 3.02 -0.81
N PRO A 43 13.91 4.04 -1.03
CA PRO A 43 14.68 4.13 -2.27
C PRO A 43 15.62 2.94 -2.53
N LYS A 44 15.98 2.17 -1.49
CA LYS A 44 16.79 0.94 -1.64
C LYS A 44 16.00 -0.19 -2.32
N TYR A 45 14.68 -0.22 -2.11
CA TYR A 45 13.79 -1.31 -2.53
C TYR A 45 12.86 -0.91 -3.69
N PHE A 46 12.51 0.37 -3.78
CA PHE A 46 11.71 0.97 -4.84
C PHE A 46 12.45 2.19 -5.41
N PRO A 47 13.45 2.01 -6.29
CA PRO A 47 14.36 3.06 -6.75
C PRO A 47 13.76 3.95 -7.84
N VAL A 48 12.44 4.14 -7.84
CA VAL A 48 11.74 5.05 -8.76
C VAL A 48 11.23 6.23 -7.97
N LYS A 49 11.33 7.44 -8.51
CA LYS A 49 10.73 8.62 -7.87
C LYS A 49 9.21 8.55 -7.99
N PHE A 50 8.52 8.66 -6.86
CA PHE A 50 7.06 8.68 -6.77
C PHE A 50 6.62 9.83 -5.87
N LYS A 51 5.37 10.24 -6.03
CA LYS A 51 4.76 11.26 -5.17
C LYS A 51 4.08 10.64 -3.96
N VAL A 52 3.94 11.38 -2.87
CA VAL A 52 3.17 11.00 -1.68
C VAL A 52 2.10 12.05 -1.32
N PRO A 53 1.05 11.69 -0.56
CA PRO A 53 0.08 12.67 -0.05
C PRO A 53 0.76 13.80 0.75
N ALA A 54 0.55 15.05 0.34
CA ALA A 54 0.92 16.22 1.16
C ALA A 54 -0.19 16.62 2.15
N PHE A 55 -1.41 16.11 1.92
CA PHE A 55 -2.59 16.34 2.77
C PHE A 55 -3.32 15.02 3.02
N LEU A 56 -3.88 14.90 4.22
CA LEU A 56 -4.79 13.82 4.62
C LEU A 56 -5.95 14.42 5.42
N PRO A 57 -7.16 13.82 5.37
CA PRO A 57 -8.35 14.36 6.03
C PRO A 57 -8.32 14.21 7.58
N TYR A 58 -7.23 13.69 8.15
CA TYR A 58 -7.04 13.48 9.58
C TYR A 58 -5.55 13.49 9.95
N ASP A 59 -5.30 13.64 11.24
CA ASP A 59 -3.96 13.48 11.81
C ASP A 59 -3.54 12.01 11.81
N ILE A 60 -2.31 11.75 11.38
CA ILE A 60 -1.73 10.40 11.31
C ILE A 60 -0.83 10.07 12.50
N THR A 61 -0.64 8.79 12.74
CA THR A 61 0.44 8.30 13.61
C THR A 61 1.80 8.68 13.03
N SER A 62 2.78 9.03 13.88
CA SER A 62 4.12 9.42 13.43
C SER A 62 4.95 8.28 12.81
N ASP A 63 4.61 7.01 13.06
CA ASP A 63 5.39 5.85 12.61
C ASP A 63 4.90 5.30 11.25
N VAL A 64 4.83 6.17 10.23
CA VAL A 64 4.46 5.75 8.87
C VAL A 64 5.59 4.92 8.26
N LYS A 65 5.25 3.72 7.79
CA LYS A 65 6.17 2.78 7.13
C LYS A 65 5.60 2.35 5.78
N GLY A 66 6.50 1.94 4.90
CA GLY A 66 6.13 1.31 3.64
C GLY A 66 6.48 -0.17 3.62
N GLU A 67 5.76 -0.92 2.80
CA GLU A 67 6.03 -2.32 2.48
C GLU A 67 6.27 -2.40 0.97
N VAL A 68 7.30 -3.13 0.55
CA VAL A 68 7.62 -3.30 -0.87
C VAL A 68 7.41 -4.76 -1.23
N ARG A 69 6.53 -5.02 -2.20
CA ARG A 69 6.32 -6.34 -2.78
C ARG A 69 7.00 -6.42 -4.15
N THR A 70 7.87 -7.40 -4.33
CA THR A 70 8.52 -7.71 -5.60
C THR A 70 7.88 -8.96 -6.19
N ILE A 71 7.39 -8.86 -7.42
CA ILE A 71 6.77 -9.96 -8.17
C ILE A 71 7.66 -10.28 -9.37
N GLY A 72 8.22 -11.49 -9.41
CA GLY A 72 9.18 -11.85 -10.43
C GLY A 72 10.48 -11.02 -10.33
N LYS A 73 11.07 -10.63 -11.47
CA LYS A 73 12.39 -9.97 -11.49
C LYS A 73 12.36 -8.43 -11.53
N LYS A 74 11.24 -7.83 -11.94
CA LYS A 74 11.18 -6.40 -12.29
C LYS A 74 9.95 -5.68 -11.75
N ASN A 75 8.88 -6.42 -11.46
CA ASN A 75 7.62 -5.82 -11.04
C ASN A 75 7.69 -5.57 -9.55
N THR A 76 7.39 -4.35 -9.13
CA THR A 76 7.46 -3.93 -7.75
C THR A 76 6.28 -3.04 -7.45
N VAL A 77 5.65 -3.25 -6.31
CA VAL A 77 4.61 -2.38 -5.75
C VAL A 77 5.03 -1.94 -4.35
N LEU A 78 4.96 -0.63 -4.13
CA LEU A 78 5.12 0.02 -2.84
C LEU A 78 3.74 0.24 -2.24
N MET A 79 3.56 -0.08 -0.96
CA MET A 79 2.35 0.15 -0.19
C MET A 79 2.70 0.99 1.04
N ILE A 80 2.03 2.12 1.26
CA ILE A 80 2.20 2.98 2.45
C ILE A 80 0.85 3.17 3.11
N LYS A 81 0.76 2.87 4.42
CA LYS A 81 -0.47 3.01 5.20
C LYS A 81 -0.41 4.23 6.12
N TYR A 82 -1.30 5.17 5.91
CA TYR A 82 -1.46 6.39 6.70
C TYR A 82 -2.57 6.19 7.73
N LYS A 83 -2.23 5.59 8.87
CA LYS A 83 -3.20 5.28 9.93
C LYS A 83 -3.58 6.53 10.72
N GLN A 84 -4.87 6.68 11.01
CA GLN A 84 -5.37 7.75 11.85
C GLN A 84 -4.82 7.66 13.29
N ARG A 85 -4.58 8.82 13.90
CA ARG A 85 -4.05 8.94 15.27
C ARG A 85 -5.12 8.73 16.35
N GLU A 86 -6.38 9.04 16.05
CA GLU A 86 -7.50 8.99 17.00
C GLU A 86 -7.78 7.55 17.47
N PRO A 87 -7.75 7.28 18.78
CA PRO A 87 -8.06 5.95 19.30
C PRO A 87 -9.48 5.51 18.97
N GLY A 88 -9.66 4.26 18.54
CA GLY A 88 -10.97 3.69 18.22
C GLY A 88 -11.43 3.90 16.77
N ARG A 89 -10.73 4.74 16.00
CA ARG A 89 -10.91 4.82 14.55
C ARG A 89 -9.91 3.93 13.83
N ASN A 90 -10.42 3.06 12.97
CA ASN A 90 -9.63 2.12 12.17
C ASN A 90 -9.56 2.51 10.70
N GLU A 91 -10.07 3.70 10.36
CA GLU A 91 -10.03 4.31 9.04
C GLU A 91 -8.57 4.62 8.66
N TYR A 92 -8.18 4.34 7.43
CA TYR A 92 -6.87 4.73 6.93
C TYR A 92 -6.83 4.89 5.42
N ILE A 93 -5.93 5.75 4.97
CA ILE A 93 -5.57 5.92 3.57
C ILE A 93 -4.37 5.02 3.29
N GLU A 94 -4.44 4.26 2.21
CA GLU A 94 -3.35 3.44 1.69
C GLU A 94 -2.95 4.00 0.33
N LEU A 95 -1.66 4.27 0.14
CA LEU A 95 -1.08 4.59 -1.16
C LEU A 95 -0.38 3.35 -1.69
N ASN A 96 -0.79 2.91 -2.87
CA ASN A 96 -0.08 1.91 -3.66
C ASN A 96 0.54 2.58 -4.90
N VAL A 97 1.83 2.30 -5.13
CA VAL A 97 2.56 2.76 -6.31
C VAL A 97 3.24 1.57 -6.96
N ALA A 98 2.91 1.26 -8.20
CA ALA A 98 3.47 0.14 -8.94
C ALA A 98 4.20 0.60 -10.20
N ASN A 99 5.30 -0.08 -10.54
CA ASN A 99 6.04 0.13 -11.79
C ASN A 99 5.51 -0.71 -12.97
N PHE A 100 4.32 -1.28 -12.81
CA PHE A 100 3.62 -2.13 -13.75
C PHE A 100 2.11 -2.03 -13.52
N PRO A 101 1.25 -2.49 -14.44
CA PRO A 101 -0.19 -2.56 -14.22
C PRO A 101 -0.53 -3.59 -13.13
N TYR A 102 -0.78 -3.15 -11.89
CA TYR A 102 -0.98 -4.03 -10.74
C TYR A 102 -2.46 -4.25 -10.45
N SER A 103 -3.21 -3.19 -10.19
CA SER A 103 -4.66 -3.21 -9.96
C SER A 103 -5.45 -2.58 -11.11
N PHE A 104 -4.78 -1.93 -12.06
CA PHE A 104 -5.45 -1.28 -13.19
C PHE A 104 -6.15 -2.23 -14.15
N PRO A 105 -5.62 -3.42 -14.50
CA PRO A 105 -6.37 -4.38 -15.31
C PRO A 105 -7.71 -4.75 -14.64
N ASP A 106 -7.66 -5.16 -13.38
CA ASP A 106 -8.83 -5.62 -12.62
C ASP A 106 -9.86 -4.49 -12.38
N LEU A 107 -9.43 -3.24 -12.20
CA LEU A 107 -10.33 -2.13 -11.92
C LEU A 107 -10.83 -1.41 -13.18
N VAL A 108 -9.94 -1.16 -14.15
CA VAL A 108 -10.22 -0.28 -15.28
C VAL A 108 -10.51 -1.07 -16.56
N GLU A 109 -9.71 -2.08 -16.88
CA GLU A 109 -9.91 -2.87 -18.11
C GLU A 109 -11.17 -3.75 -18.00
N GLU A 110 -11.43 -4.30 -16.82
CA GLU A 110 -12.67 -5.00 -16.49
C GLU A 110 -13.87 -4.07 -16.22
N LYS A 111 -13.67 -2.74 -16.28
CA LYS A 111 -14.72 -1.72 -16.05
C LYS A 111 -15.42 -1.84 -14.69
N ARG A 112 -14.66 -2.19 -13.63
CA ARG A 112 -15.13 -2.29 -12.24
C ARG A 112 -15.07 -0.95 -11.47
N PHE A 113 -14.96 0.17 -12.19
CA PHE A 113 -15.05 1.53 -11.64
C PHE A 113 -16.44 2.13 -11.90
N GLN A 114 -16.91 3.07 -11.06
CA GLN A 114 -18.19 3.74 -11.31
C GLN A 114 -18.04 5.08 -12.03
N GLU A 115 -16.93 5.80 -11.82
CA GLU A 115 -16.74 7.14 -12.39
C GLU A 115 -15.34 7.32 -12.97
N GLN A 116 -15.24 7.91 -14.16
CA GLN A 116 -13.99 8.37 -14.76
C GLN A 116 -13.90 9.90 -14.64
N MET A 117 -12.73 10.40 -14.25
CA MET A 117 -12.46 11.82 -14.03
C MET A 117 -11.05 12.20 -14.48
N LYS A 118 -10.73 13.49 -14.45
CA LYS A 118 -9.44 14.03 -14.87
C LYS A 118 -8.77 14.74 -13.69
N LEU A 119 -7.50 14.40 -13.43
CA LEU A 119 -6.67 15.09 -12.45
C LEU A 119 -6.18 16.44 -13.01
N ASN A 120 -5.68 17.32 -12.13
CA ASN A 120 -5.19 18.65 -12.47
C ASN A 120 -4.02 18.62 -13.46
N ASN A 121 -3.19 17.57 -13.41
CA ASN A 121 -2.10 17.33 -14.37
C ASN A 121 -2.59 16.77 -15.73
N GLY A 122 -3.89 16.55 -15.87
CA GLY A 122 -4.53 16.04 -17.06
C GLY A 122 -4.62 14.51 -17.19
N ALA A 123 -4.09 13.75 -16.24
CA ALA A 123 -4.21 12.30 -16.21
C ALA A 123 -5.67 11.87 -16.01
N LEU A 124 -6.07 10.77 -16.65
CA LEU A 124 -7.36 10.12 -16.36
C LEU A 124 -7.24 9.30 -15.09
N ALA A 125 -8.21 9.48 -14.20
CA ALA A 125 -8.36 8.73 -12.96
C ALA A 125 -9.73 8.05 -12.91
N TYR A 126 -9.78 6.93 -12.22
CA TYR A 126 -10.95 6.06 -12.17
C TYR A 126 -11.31 5.82 -10.70
N PHE A 127 -12.53 6.16 -10.34
CA PHE A 127 -13.05 6.05 -8.99
C PHE A 127 -13.93 4.81 -8.85
N LYS A 128 -13.63 4.00 -7.83
CA LYS A 128 -14.48 2.92 -7.34
C LYS A 128 -14.85 3.20 -5.87
N ASN A 129 -16.13 3.29 -5.52
CA ASN A 129 -16.60 3.29 -4.14
C ASN A 129 -16.80 1.85 -3.63
N LYS A 130 -17.00 1.70 -2.32
CA LYS A 130 -17.45 0.44 -1.71
C LYS A 130 -18.72 -0.04 -2.42
N ASP A 131 -18.74 -1.31 -2.80
CA ASP A 131 -19.90 -1.97 -3.40
C ASP A 131 -20.45 -2.99 -2.40
N ASP A 132 -21.69 -2.82 -1.97
CA ASP A 132 -22.36 -3.70 -1.00
C ASP A 132 -22.53 -5.14 -1.52
N SER A 133 -22.43 -5.34 -2.85
CA SER A 133 -22.55 -6.66 -3.48
C SER A 133 -21.24 -7.45 -3.50
N GLU A 134 -20.09 -6.77 -3.40
CA GLU A 134 -18.78 -7.40 -3.37
C GLU A 134 -18.40 -7.71 -1.92
N ARG A 135 -18.73 -8.92 -1.44
CA ARG A 135 -18.32 -9.44 -0.12
C ARG A 135 -16.79 -9.49 -0.03
N GLY A 136 -16.14 -8.40 0.35
CA GLY A 136 -14.70 -8.36 0.63
C GLY A 136 -14.01 -7.02 0.33
N ASP A 137 -14.52 -6.22 -0.62
CA ASP A 137 -13.89 -4.96 -1.01
C ASP A 137 -14.49 -3.77 -0.23
N GLU A 138 -14.19 -3.70 1.08
CA GLU A 138 -14.63 -2.61 1.95
C GLU A 138 -13.81 -1.33 1.79
N PHE A 139 -13.65 -0.85 0.56
CA PHE A 139 -12.86 0.34 0.29
C PHE A 139 -13.38 1.15 -0.88
N ALA A 140 -13.18 2.46 -0.78
CA ALA A 140 -13.19 3.35 -1.92
C ALA A 140 -11.76 3.52 -2.45
N THR A 141 -11.60 3.70 -3.75
CA THR A 141 -10.29 3.86 -4.38
C THR A 141 -10.36 4.82 -5.55
N LEU A 142 -9.27 5.56 -5.74
CA LEU A 142 -8.99 6.32 -6.96
C LEU A 142 -7.70 5.77 -7.56
N ILE A 143 -7.74 5.34 -8.82
CA ILE A 143 -6.59 4.76 -9.52
C ILE A 143 -6.29 5.54 -10.81
N TRP A 144 -5.01 5.77 -11.10
CA TRP A 144 -4.56 6.44 -12.32
C TRP A 144 -3.15 5.99 -12.71
N LYS A 145 -2.70 6.42 -13.90
CA LYS A 145 -1.33 6.23 -14.36
C LYS A 145 -0.67 7.58 -14.61
N GLU A 146 0.55 7.76 -14.13
CA GLU A 146 1.35 8.96 -14.35
C GLU A 146 2.83 8.57 -14.51
N LYS A 147 3.48 9.05 -15.58
CA LYS A 147 4.93 8.86 -15.83
C LYS A 147 5.41 7.40 -15.74
N GLY A 148 4.59 6.45 -16.23
CA GLY A 148 4.93 5.02 -16.23
C GLY A 148 4.71 4.32 -14.89
N LEU A 149 4.17 5.01 -13.89
CA LEU A 149 3.74 4.45 -12.62
C LEU A 149 2.22 4.34 -12.58
N GLU A 150 1.73 3.25 -12.00
CA GLU A 150 0.36 3.14 -11.53
C GLU A 150 0.29 3.66 -10.10
N TYR A 151 -0.65 4.57 -9.85
CA TYR A 151 -0.97 5.09 -8.53
C TYR A 151 -2.37 4.66 -8.16
N GLN A 152 -2.53 4.23 -6.91
CA GLN A 152 -3.83 3.93 -6.34
C GLN A 152 -3.86 4.48 -4.91
N ILE A 153 -4.89 5.28 -4.60
CA ILE A 153 -5.20 5.68 -3.23
C ILE A 153 -6.46 4.94 -2.82
N LEU A 154 -6.38 4.21 -1.71
CA LEU A 154 -7.51 3.49 -1.13
C LEU A 154 -7.90 4.14 0.20
N TYR A 155 -9.20 4.35 0.40
CA TYR A 155 -9.76 4.70 1.70
C TYR A 155 -10.39 3.45 2.31
N ARG A 156 -9.73 2.91 3.32
CA ARG A 156 -10.04 1.65 3.99
C ARG A 156 -10.84 1.90 5.26
N ASN A 157 -11.83 1.04 5.53
CA ASN A 157 -12.67 1.07 6.73
C ASN A 157 -13.45 2.37 6.97
N ALA A 158 -13.60 3.22 5.95
CA ALA A 158 -14.34 4.48 6.07
C ALA A 158 -15.77 4.22 6.59
N GLN A 159 -16.11 4.84 7.72
CA GLN A 159 -17.44 4.81 8.32
C GLN A 159 -18.34 5.87 7.68
N GLU A 160 -17.75 6.89 7.06
CA GLU A 160 -18.49 7.88 6.27
C GLU A 160 -19.20 7.19 5.09
N ASN A 161 -20.54 7.18 5.14
CA ASN A 161 -21.36 6.62 4.07
C ASN A 161 -21.57 7.60 2.89
N ASP A 162 -21.00 8.81 2.96
CA ASP A 162 -21.14 9.78 1.87
C ASP A 162 -20.08 9.55 0.79
N LYS A 163 -20.50 8.86 -0.27
CA LYS A 163 -19.72 8.59 -1.48
C LYS A 163 -19.07 9.85 -2.05
N ASP A 164 -19.78 10.98 -2.05
CA ASP A 164 -19.27 12.20 -2.67
C ASP A 164 -18.17 12.83 -1.82
N VAL A 165 -18.30 12.82 -0.49
CA VAL A 165 -17.23 13.28 0.42
C VAL A 165 -15.97 12.45 0.24
N ILE A 166 -16.09 11.12 0.23
CA ILE A 166 -14.96 10.20 0.01
C ILE A 166 -14.27 10.48 -1.33
N LYS A 167 -15.05 10.61 -2.40
CA LYS A 167 -14.52 10.90 -3.74
C LYS A 167 -13.76 12.23 -3.77
N GLN A 168 -14.33 13.29 -3.17
CA GLN A 168 -13.67 14.60 -3.11
C GLN A 168 -12.37 14.54 -2.31
N ASN A 169 -12.34 13.82 -1.19
CA ASN A 169 -11.12 13.62 -0.41
C ASN A 169 -10.04 12.90 -1.23
N LEU A 170 -10.37 11.80 -1.91
CA LEU A 170 -9.41 11.07 -2.75
C LEU A 170 -8.89 11.92 -3.92
N LEU A 171 -9.78 12.67 -4.58
CA LEU A 171 -9.42 13.61 -5.64
C LEU A 171 -8.51 14.73 -5.13
N TYR A 172 -8.82 15.30 -3.96
CA TYR A 172 -8.02 16.35 -3.36
C TYR A 172 -6.62 15.83 -3.03
N ILE A 173 -6.51 14.64 -2.42
CA ILE A 173 -5.21 14.03 -2.14
C ILE A 173 -4.43 13.84 -3.44
N ALA A 174 -5.00 13.16 -4.44
CA ALA A 174 -4.32 12.84 -5.71
C ALA A 174 -3.81 14.09 -6.44
N ASN A 175 -4.57 15.19 -6.40
CA ASN A 175 -4.21 16.44 -7.05
C ASN A 175 -3.12 17.24 -6.32
N ASN A 176 -2.86 16.95 -5.05
CA ASN A 176 -1.91 17.66 -4.19
C ASN A 176 -0.76 16.75 -3.70
N MET A 177 -0.47 15.65 -4.40
CA MET A 177 0.68 14.81 -4.09
C MET A 177 1.98 15.44 -4.61
N GLU A 178 3.07 15.25 -3.87
CA GLU A 178 4.42 15.77 -4.18
C GLU A 178 5.51 14.70 -4.14
#